data_AF-A0A7S1U4K5-F1
#
_entry.id   AF-A0A7S1U4K5-F1
#
_cell.length_a   1.000
_cell.length_b   1.000
_cell.length_c   1.000
_cell.angle_alpha   90.00
_cell.angle_beta   90.00
_cell.angle_gamma   90.00
#
_symmetry.space_group_name_H-M   'P 1'
#
loop_
_entity.id
_entity.type
_entity.pdbx_description
1 polymer ?
#
loop_
_entity_poly.entity_id
_entity_poly.type
_entity_poly.pdbx_seq_one_letter_code
_entity_poly.pdbx_strand_id
1 'polypeptide(L)'
;DGGDMTLLIHEGYKAEEAYAKDGTLPDPDSTDNAEFKIVLKIIKRELPKDPQRWHKCAERLVGVSEETTTGVHRLYRMEEKGELLFPAINVNDCVTKSKFD
;
A
#
# COMPACT_ATOMS: atom_id res chain seq x y z
N ASP A 1 -9.71 0.85 6.76
CA ASP A 1 -10.41 -0.38 6.42
C ASP A 1 -10.42 -0.60 4.91
N GLY A 2 -10.06 -1.81 4.48
CA GLY A 2 -9.93 -2.30 3.10
C GLY A 2 -8.49 -2.43 2.62
N GLY A 3 -7.53 -1.85 3.33
CA GLY A 3 -6.11 -1.85 2.97
C GLY A 3 -5.72 -0.95 1.79
N ASP A 4 -6.60 -0.10 1.26
CA ASP A 4 -6.29 0.74 0.09
C ASP A 4 -5.23 1.82 0.38
N MET A 5 -5.22 2.37 1.61
CA MET A 5 -4.15 3.27 2.03
C MET A 5 -2.81 2.52 2.16
N THR A 6 -2.84 1.32 2.75
CA THR A 6 -1.68 0.44 2.82
C THR A 6 -1.15 0.13 1.42
N LEU A 7 -2.04 -0.23 0.49
CA LEU A 7 -1.71 -0.47 -0.91
C LEU A 7 -1.08 0.77 -1.56
N LEU A 8 -1.68 1.95 -1.39
CA LEU A 8 -1.16 3.19 -1.95
C LEU A 8 0.26 3.51 -1.46
N ILE A 9 0.55 3.30 -0.17
CA ILE A 9 1.89 3.53 0.39
C ILE A 9 2.89 2.55 -0.20
N HIS A 10 2.55 1.26 -0.27
CA HIS A 10 3.46 0.23 -0.78
C HIS A 10 3.74 0.41 -2.28
N GLU A 11 2.71 0.70 -3.08
CA GLU A 11 2.86 0.92 -4.52
C GLU A 11 3.54 2.26 -4.82
N GLY A 12 3.28 3.28 -4.00
CA GLY A 12 3.98 4.55 -4.04
C GLY A 12 5.48 4.39 -3.74
N TYR A 13 5.83 3.60 -2.73
CA TYR A 13 7.22 3.28 -2.38
C TYR A 13 7.93 2.56 -3.54
N LYS A 14 7.29 1.53 -4.12
CA LYS A 14 7.83 0.80 -5.30
C LYS A 14 8.03 1.73 -6.50
N ALA A 15 7.09 2.65 -6.74
CA ALA A 15 7.21 3.61 -7.82
C ALA A 15 8.34 4.63 -7.57
N GLU A 16 8.55 5.07 -6.32
CA GLU A 16 9.68 5.92 -5.94
C GLU A 16 11.02 5.21 -6.17
N GLU A 17 11.15 3.93 -5.83
CA GLU A 17 12.34 3.12 -6.11
C GLU A 17 12.62 3.01 -7.62
N ALA A 18 11.60 2.70 -8.42
CA ALA A 18 11.73 2.64 -9.87
C ALA A 18 12.14 4.00 -10.46
N TYR A 19 11.48 5.07 -10.02
CA TYR A 19 11.77 6.42 -10.47
C TYR A 19 13.18 6.88 -10.10
N ALA A 20 13.66 6.55 -8.90
CA ALA A 20 15.03 6.84 -8.48
C ALA A 20 16.07 6.09 -9.32
N LYS A 21 15.75 4.88 -9.77
CA LYS A 21 16.65 4.03 -10.55
C LYS A 21 16.81 4.50 -12.00
N ASP A 22 15.71 4.78 -12.70
CA ASP A 22 15.74 5.07 -14.14
C ASP A 22 14.72 6.13 -14.60
N GLY A 23 14.04 6.80 -13.68
CA GLY A 23 13.02 7.81 -13.99
C GLY A 23 11.69 7.22 -14.46
N THR A 24 11.48 5.91 -14.33
CA THR A 24 10.21 5.25 -14.67
C THR A 24 9.05 5.84 -13.88
N LEU A 25 8.00 6.22 -14.60
CA LEU A 25 6.72 6.61 -14.02
C LEU A 25 5.74 5.44 -14.14
N PRO A 26 4.85 5.24 -13.15
CA PRO A 26 3.81 4.23 -13.25
C PRO A 26 2.88 4.52 -14.43
N ASP A 27 2.41 3.46 -15.08
CA ASP A 27 1.51 3.53 -16.22
C ASP A 27 0.11 3.02 -15.83
N PRO A 28 -0.91 3.90 -15.75
CA PRO A 28 -2.29 3.49 -15.47
C PRO A 28 -2.87 2.47 -16.45
N ASP A 29 -2.31 2.32 -17.65
CA ASP A 29 -2.78 1.35 -18.64
C ASP A 29 -2.12 -0.02 -18.50
N SER A 30 -1.23 -0.22 -17.52
CA SER A 30 -0.62 -1.51 -17.21
C SER A 30 -1.54 -2.50 -16.49
N THR A 31 -2.80 -2.13 -16.24
CA THR A 31 -3.78 -2.92 -15.48
C THR A 31 -5.19 -2.71 -16.03
N ASP A 32 -6.06 -3.70 -15.93
CA ASP A 32 -7.49 -3.54 -16.27
C ASP A 32 -8.36 -3.20 -15.04
N ASN A 33 -7.78 -3.20 -13.84
CA ASN A 33 -8.52 -2.87 -12.62
C ASN A 33 -8.74 -1.36 -12.49
N ALA A 34 -10.00 -0.93 -12.52
CA ALA A 34 -10.39 0.48 -12.52
C ALA A 34 -9.90 1.26 -11.29
N GLU A 35 -9.92 0.66 -10.10
CA GLU A 35 -9.41 1.30 -8.87
C GLU A 35 -7.89 1.40 -8.90
N PHE A 36 -7.21 0.36 -9.37
CA PHE A 36 -5.76 0.37 -9.47
C PHE A 36 -5.26 1.39 -10.50
N LYS A 37 -6.00 1.60 -11.60
CA LYS A 37 -5.74 2.72 -12.52
C LYS A 37 -5.74 4.07 -11.80
N ILE A 38 -6.67 4.28 -10.87
CA ILE A 38 -6.76 5.53 -10.10
C ILE A 38 -5.54 5.66 -9.17
N VAL A 39 -5.14 4.58 -8.50
CA VAL A 39 -3.92 4.54 -7.66
C VAL A 39 -2.70 4.94 -8.48
N LEU A 40 -2.47 4.30 -9.64
CA LEU A 40 -1.32 4.59 -10.50
C LEU A 40 -1.36 6.04 -11.03
N LYS A 41 -2.54 6.58 -11.36
CA LYS A 41 -2.70 8.00 -11.75
C LYS A 41 -2.31 8.95 -10.62
N ILE A 42 -2.71 8.65 -9.39
CA ILE A 42 -2.34 9.46 -8.22
C ILE A 42 -0.83 9.43 -8.04
N ILE A 43 -0.20 8.25 -8.03
CA ILE A 43 1.23 8.11 -7.85
C ILE A 43 1.97 8.85 -8.97
N LYS A 44 1.62 8.62 -10.25
CA LYS A 44 2.23 9.30 -11.40
C LYS A 44 2.18 10.83 -11.29
N ARG A 45 1.09 11.38 -10.77
CA ARG A 45 0.89 12.82 -10.60
C ARG A 45 1.73 13.41 -9.47
N GLU A 46 1.90 12.67 -8.38
CA GLU A 46 2.58 13.15 -7.17
C GLU A 46 4.10 12.91 -7.22
N LEU A 47 4.55 11.87 -7.93
CA LEU A 47 5.94 11.43 -7.95
C LEU A 47 6.95 12.51 -8.40
N PRO A 48 6.69 13.32 -9.45
CA PRO A 48 7.60 14.40 -9.82
C PRO A 48 7.62 15.59 -8.83
N LYS A 49 6.61 15.70 -7.93
CA LYS A 49 6.51 16.81 -6.97
C LYS A 49 7.28 16.52 -5.69
N ASP A 50 7.21 15.29 -5.19
CA ASP A 50 7.98 14.80 -4.05
C ASP A 50 8.29 13.32 -4.28
N PRO A 51 9.48 13.00 -4.84
CA PRO A 51 9.86 11.62 -5.20
C PRO A 51 10.29 10.78 -3.99
N GLN A 52 10.08 11.29 -2.77
CA GLN A 52 10.41 10.62 -1.50
C GLN A 52 9.24 10.68 -0.52
N ARG A 53 8.04 11.00 -1.00
CA ARG A 53 6.84 11.17 -0.17
C ARG A 53 6.50 9.88 0.56
N TRP A 54 6.49 8.76 -0.15
CA TRP A 54 6.10 7.46 0.37
C TRP A 54 7.21 6.81 1.19
N HIS A 55 8.48 7.00 0.83
CA HIS A 55 9.62 6.65 1.67
C HIS A 55 9.55 7.32 3.04
N LYS A 56 9.39 8.66 3.09
CA LYS A 56 9.23 9.41 4.35
C LYS A 56 8.00 8.97 5.14
N CYS A 57 6.93 8.59 4.44
CA CYS A 57 5.70 8.12 5.07
C CYS A 57 5.93 6.76 5.73
N ALA A 58 6.49 5.79 5.00
CA ALA A 58 6.80 4.46 5.50
C ALA A 58 7.76 4.50 6.70
N GLU A 59 8.81 5.32 6.64
CA GLU A 59 9.78 5.47 7.73
C GLU A 59 9.16 6.01 9.04
N ARG A 60 8.14 6.87 8.91
CA ARG A 60 7.48 7.51 10.07
C ARG A 60 6.30 6.72 10.62
N LEU A 61 5.78 5.75 9.86
CA LEU A 61 4.62 4.96 10.28
C LEU A 61 5.03 3.93 11.32
N VAL A 62 4.37 3.96 12.48
CA VAL A 62 4.56 2.97 13.54
C VAL A 62 3.97 1.61 13.15
N GLY A 63 2.88 1.63 12.38
CA GLY A 63 2.22 0.43 11.89
C GLY A 63 0.78 0.69 11.43
N VAL A 64 0.08 -0.38 11.08
CA VAL A 64 -1.33 -0.37 10.66
C VAL A 64 -2.16 -1.38 11.46
N SER A 65 -3.39 -1.04 11.79
CA SER A 65 -4.39 -1.95 12.35
C SER A 65 -5.49 -2.20 11.31
N GLU A 66 -5.60 -3.43 10.80
CA GLU A 66 -6.52 -3.75 9.70
C GLU A 66 -7.76 -4.51 10.19
N GLU A 67 -8.92 -4.07 9.70
CA GLU A 67 -10.23 -4.39 10.26
C GLU A 67 -10.96 -5.46 9.45
N THR A 68 -10.74 -5.54 8.13
CA THR A 68 -11.44 -6.49 7.26
C THR A 68 -10.57 -7.68 6.86
N THR A 69 -11.23 -8.83 6.67
CA THR A 69 -10.61 -10.06 6.14
C THR A 69 -9.85 -9.82 4.84
N THR A 70 -10.38 -9.01 3.92
CA THR A 70 -9.73 -8.69 2.64
C THR A 70 -8.43 -7.91 2.83
N GLY A 71 -8.43 -6.89 3.70
CA GLY A 71 -7.22 -6.14 4.04
C GLY A 71 -6.17 -7.02 4.70
N VAL A 72 -6.58 -7.88 5.62
CA VAL A 72 -5.70 -8.85 6.30
C VAL A 72 -5.05 -9.83 5.31
N HIS A 73 -5.80 -10.36 4.35
CA HIS A 73 -5.21 -11.21 3.30
C HIS A 73 -4.16 -10.48 2.46
N ARG A 74 -4.33 -9.18 2.20
CA ARG A 74 -3.31 -8.37 1.51
C ARG A 74 -2.05 -8.23 2.37
N LEU A 75 -2.20 -8.00 3.67
CA LEU A 75 -1.08 -7.90 4.61
C LEU A 75 -0.26 -9.18 4.66
N TYR A 76 -0.89 -10.35 4.82
CA TYR A 76 -0.17 -11.63 4.82
C TYR A 76 0.59 -11.88 3.51
N ARG A 77 0.00 -11.56 2.35
CA ARG A 77 0.71 -11.69 1.06
C ARG A 77 1.93 -10.79 0.96
N MET A 78 1.90 -9.60 1.56
CA MET A 78 3.06 -8.70 1.59
C MET A 78 4.11 -9.20 2.58
N GLU A 79 3.69 -9.71 3.74
CA GLU A 79 4.59 -10.31 4.73
C GLU A 79 5.33 -11.54 4.17
N GLU A 80 4.61 -12.48 3.54
CA GLU A 80 5.18 -13.68 2.92
C GLU A 80 6.22 -13.36 1.84
N LYS A 81 6.06 -12.23 1.14
CA LYS A 81 7.01 -11.76 0.13
C LYS A 81 8.14 -10.89 0.69
N GLY A 82 8.11 -10.55 1.98
CA GLY A 82 9.03 -9.59 2.60
C GLY A 82 8.86 -8.15 2.08
N GLU A 83 7.67 -7.83 1.55
CA GLU A 83 7.34 -6.51 0.99
C GLU A 83 6.65 -5.59 2.01
N LEU A 84 6.25 -6.10 3.19
CA LEU A 84 5.54 -5.32 4.19
C LEU A 84 6.46 -4.26 4.82
N LEU A 85 6.15 -2.98 4.61
CA LEU A 85 7.03 -1.85 4.97
C LEU A 85 7.00 -1.47 6.45
N PHE A 86 5.94 -1.82 7.18
CA PHE A 86 5.75 -1.47 8.58
C PHE A 86 4.89 -2.52 9.31
N PRO A 87 4.98 -2.60 10.65
CA PRO A 87 4.21 -3.57 11.43
C PRO A 87 2.70 -3.49 11.16
N ALA A 88 2.04 -4.64 11.17
CA ALA A 88 0.60 -4.73 10.99
C ALA A 88 -0.05 -5.56 12.10
N ILE A 89 -1.20 -5.08 12.60
CA ILE A 89 -2.04 -5.79 13.57
C ILE A 89 -3.33 -6.17 12.87
N ASN A 90 -3.63 -7.47 12.88
CA ASN A 90 -4.88 -8.03 12.40
C ASN A 90 -5.95 -7.90 13.50
N VAL A 91 -6.81 -6.89 13.37
CA VAL A 91 -7.93 -6.65 14.29
C VAL A 91 -9.12 -7.55 13.94
N ASN A 92 -9.27 -7.90 12.65
CA ASN A 92 -10.36 -8.75 12.18
C ASN A 92 -10.46 -10.08 12.94
N ASP A 93 -9.31 -10.72 13.22
CA ASP A 93 -9.27 -12.03 13.84
C ASP A 93 -9.41 -12.01 15.37
N CYS A 94 -9.59 -10.83 15.98
CA CYS A 94 -10.09 -10.76 17.35
C CYS A 94 -11.47 -11.42 17.44
N VAL A 95 -11.68 -12.28 18.43
CA VAL A 95 -12.97 -13.00 18.62
C VAL A 95 -14.13 -12.02 18.77
N THR A 96 -13.93 -10.95 19.52
CA THR A 96 -14.91 -9.88 19.73
C THR A 96 -15.11 -8.99 18.51
N LYS A 97 -14.31 -9.16 17.45
CA LYS A 97 -14.52 -8.54 16.14
C LYS A 97 -15.24 -9.55 15.25
N SER A 98 -14.53 -10.54 14.70
CA SER A 98 -15.05 -11.53 13.73
C SER A 98 -16.37 -12.26 14.09
N LYS A 99 -16.78 -12.31 15.36
CA LYS A 99 -18.01 -12.99 15.82
C LYS A 99 -19.11 -12.06 16.34
N PHE A 100 -18.87 -10.76 16.43
CA PHE A 100 -19.80 -9.81 17.06
C PHE A 100 -19.99 -8.54 16.24
N ASP A 101 -18.89 -8.01 15.70
CA ASP A 101 -18.86 -7.00 14.65
C ASP A 101 -19.13 -7.67 13.30
#